data_AF-A0A8F5LTF8-F1
#
_entry.id   AF-A0A8F5LTF8-F1
#
_cell.length_a   1.000
_cell.length_b   1.000
_cell.length_c   1.000
_cell.angle_alpha   90.00
_cell.angle_beta   90.00
_cell.angle_gamma   90.00
#
_symmetry.space_group_name_H-M   'P 1'
#
loop_
_entity.id
_entity.type
_entity.pdbx_description
1 polymer ?
#
loop_
_entity_poly.entity_id
_entity_poly.type
_entity_poly.pdbx_seq_one_letter_code
_entity_poly.pdbx_strand_id
1 'polypeptide(L)'
;MKHNYHLLSYSGYPFMVFCSVMGLSSSLVIFLKYGVIFGVFFGVFCLFCVVMVWCKDVFMEGLSGYHNFFVMNGFKYGMVFFIFSEFMFFFGVFWVFFDSSLVPNSELGMSWCPLGIGLINPLGVPLLNTLILLSSAVTVTWCHNSMLCNYNSFYGLFFTCVLALFFLVFQMLEYDESGFSMSDGIYGSIFYLSTGFHGMHVFFGMIFLFVNLFRLYMDHFNSDHHLGLEFSIVYWHFVDLIWLFLFVFVYWWS
;
A
#
# COMPACT_ATOMS: atom_id res chain seq x y z
N MET A 1 -30.65 11.13 -24.57
CA MET A 1 -29.99 11.66 -23.35
C MET A 1 -28.54 11.97 -23.71
N LYS A 2 -28.12 13.24 -23.69
CA LYS A 2 -26.72 13.62 -23.95
C LYS A 2 -26.11 14.08 -22.64
N HIS A 3 -25.44 13.17 -21.93
CA HIS A 3 -24.60 13.50 -20.79
C HIS A 3 -23.23 12.86 -20.99
N ASN A 4 -22.21 13.43 -20.35
CA ASN A 4 -20.82 12.96 -20.47
C ASN A 4 -20.45 11.91 -19.41
N TYR A 5 -21.41 11.45 -18.60
CA TYR A 5 -21.17 10.43 -17.58
C TYR A 5 -21.31 9.00 -18.14
N HIS A 6 -20.52 8.09 -17.58
CA HIS A 6 -20.61 6.66 -17.85
C HIS A 6 -21.82 6.05 -17.12
N LEU A 7 -22.75 5.48 -17.87
CA LEU A 7 -23.84 4.67 -17.31
C LEU A 7 -23.36 3.23 -17.23
N LEU A 8 -23.10 2.77 -16.01
CA LEU A 8 -22.63 1.41 -15.76
C LEU A 8 -23.72 0.37 -16.07
N SER A 9 -23.29 -0.79 -16.55
CA SER A 9 -24.15 -1.96 -16.65
C SER A 9 -24.42 -2.56 -15.26
N TYR A 10 -25.48 -3.37 -15.15
CA TYR A 10 -25.77 -4.07 -13.90
C TYR A 10 -24.62 -5.03 -13.57
N SER A 11 -24.04 -4.89 -12.37
CA SER A 11 -22.96 -5.75 -11.89
C SER A 11 -23.28 -6.34 -10.51
N GLY A 12 -22.89 -7.60 -10.32
CA GLY A 12 -22.98 -8.27 -9.02
C GLY A 12 -21.80 -7.99 -8.08
N TYR A 13 -20.76 -7.30 -8.56
CA TYR A 13 -19.52 -7.08 -7.80
C TYR A 13 -19.74 -6.46 -6.42
N PRO A 14 -20.56 -5.40 -6.26
CA PRO A 14 -20.78 -4.82 -4.94
C PRO A 14 -21.36 -5.81 -3.93
N PHE A 15 -22.29 -6.66 -4.37
CA PHE A 15 -22.89 -7.69 -3.52
C PHE A 15 -21.89 -8.80 -3.19
N MET A 16 -21.09 -9.25 -4.17
CA MET A 16 -20.07 -10.26 -3.94
C MET A 16 -18.95 -9.77 -3.00
N VAL A 17 -18.53 -8.50 -3.12
CA VAL A 17 -17.61 -7.87 -2.17
C VAL A 17 -18.23 -7.82 -0.78
N PHE A 18 -19.49 -7.40 -0.65
CA PHE A 18 -20.21 -7.40 0.63
C PHE A 18 -20.20 -8.79 1.28
N CYS A 19 -20.59 -9.84 0.56
CA CYS A 19 -20.57 -11.21 1.08
C CYS A 19 -19.16 -11.67 1.47
N SER A 20 -18.16 -11.34 0.66
CA SER A 20 -16.75 -11.73 0.92
C SER A 20 -16.18 -11.04 2.16
N VAL A 21 -16.45 -9.73 2.33
CA VAL A 21 -15.99 -8.96 3.49
C VAL A 21 -16.73 -9.39 4.76
N MET A 22 -18.03 -9.65 4.69
CA MET A 22 -18.81 -10.19 5.83
C MET A 22 -18.33 -11.60 6.22
N GLY A 23 -18.05 -12.45 5.24
CA GLY A 23 -17.47 -13.78 5.46
C GLY A 23 -16.08 -13.69 6.11
N LEU A 24 -15.23 -12.80 5.61
CA LEU A 24 -13.90 -12.57 6.16
C LEU A 24 -13.97 -12.06 7.61
N SER A 25 -14.80 -11.05 7.90
CA SER A 25 -14.93 -10.50 9.26
C SER A 25 -15.45 -11.53 10.27
N SER A 26 -16.48 -12.30 9.91
CA SER A 26 -16.97 -13.39 10.76
C SER A 26 -15.93 -14.51 10.95
N SER A 27 -15.18 -14.86 9.90
CA SER A 27 -14.10 -15.85 10.00
C SER A 27 -12.94 -15.39 10.87
N LEU A 28 -12.60 -14.10 10.87
CA LEU A 28 -11.58 -13.52 11.76
C LEU A 28 -11.99 -13.64 13.23
N VAL A 29 -13.26 -13.40 13.56
CA VAL A 29 -13.78 -13.59 14.93
C VAL A 29 -13.68 -15.06 15.35
N ILE A 30 -14.02 -16.00 14.47
CA ILE A 30 -13.91 -17.44 14.73
C ILE A 30 -12.45 -17.85 14.90
N PHE A 31 -11.55 -17.33 14.06
CA PHE A 31 -10.11 -17.58 14.17
C PHE A 31 -9.55 -17.10 15.50
N LEU A 32 -9.82 -15.85 15.88
CA LEU A 32 -9.32 -15.27 17.15
C LEU A 32 -9.85 -16.00 18.38
N LYS A 33 -11.07 -16.55 18.33
CA LYS A 33 -11.69 -17.24 19.47
C LYS A 33 -11.39 -18.74 19.55
N TYR A 34 -11.35 -19.42 18.40
CA TYR A 34 -11.30 -20.88 18.32
C TYR A 34 -10.10 -21.44 17.53
N GLY A 35 -9.25 -20.58 16.96
CA GLY A 35 -8.07 -20.97 16.19
C GLY A 35 -8.37 -21.55 14.79
N VAL A 36 -9.62 -21.53 14.35
CA VAL A 36 -10.01 -22.09 13.05
C VAL A 36 -9.67 -21.12 11.92
N ILE A 37 -8.60 -21.39 11.17
CA ILE A 37 -8.04 -20.45 10.19
C ILE A 37 -8.60 -20.60 8.76
N PHE A 38 -9.19 -21.75 8.42
CA PHE A 38 -9.63 -22.04 7.05
C PHE A 38 -10.59 -21.00 6.47
N GLY A 39 -11.54 -20.52 7.29
CA GLY A 39 -12.50 -19.50 6.86
C GLY A 39 -11.84 -18.17 6.47
N VAL A 40 -10.74 -17.79 7.14
CA VAL A 40 -9.99 -16.56 6.84
C VAL A 40 -9.35 -16.66 5.46
N PHE A 41 -8.62 -17.76 5.18
CA PHE A 41 -8.01 -17.97 3.87
C PHE A 41 -9.04 -18.04 2.74
N PHE A 42 -10.17 -18.70 2.98
CA PHE A 42 -11.26 -18.75 2.02
C PHE A 42 -11.85 -17.36 1.75
N GLY A 43 -12.11 -16.57 2.81
CA GLY A 43 -12.61 -15.20 2.68
C GLY A 43 -11.67 -14.27 1.90
N VAL A 44 -10.37 -14.34 2.20
CA VAL A 44 -9.32 -13.59 1.47
C VAL A 44 -9.28 -14.01 -0.01
N PHE A 45 -9.31 -15.32 -0.29
CA PHE A 45 -9.32 -15.83 -1.66
C PHE A 45 -10.54 -15.35 -2.45
N CYS A 46 -11.75 -15.45 -1.87
CA CYS A 46 -12.97 -14.95 -2.50
C CYS A 46 -12.89 -13.46 -2.80
N LEU A 47 -12.46 -12.65 -1.83
CA LEU A 47 -12.31 -11.21 -2.01
C LEU A 47 -11.31 -10.89 -3.13
N PHE A 48 -10.17 -11.57 -3.14
CA PHE A 48 -9.15 -11.41 -4.18
C PHE A 48 -9.73 -11.72 -5.58
N CYS A 49 -10.44 -12.85 -5.74
CA CYS A 49 -11.06 -13.19 -7.02
C CYS A 49 -12.07 -12.13 -7.49
N VAL A 50 -12.93 -11.64 -6.59
CA VAL A 50 -13.94 -10.62 -6.94
C VAL A 50 -13.26 -9.32 -7.36
N VAL A 51 -12.24 -8.86 -6.64
CA VAL A 51 -11.48 -7.65 -6.98
C VAL A 51 -10.78 -7.80 -8.33
N MET A 52 -10.13 -8.93 -8.61
CA MET A 52 -9.46 -9.16 -9.89
C MET A 52 -10.42 -9.11 -11.09
N VAL A 53 -11.60 -9.73 -10.95
CA VAL A 53 -12.62 -9.71 -12.01
C VAL A 53 -13.22 -8.31 -12.17
N TRP A 54 -13.48 -7.60 -11.07
CA TRP A 54 -14.00 -6.24 -11.13
C TRP A 54 -12.98 -5.27 -11.76
N CYS A 55 -11.70 -5.33 -11.37
CA CYS A 55 -10.63 -4.55 -11.98
C CYS A 55 -10.51 -4.83 -13.48
N LYS A 56 -10.59 -6.10 -13.90
CA LYS A 56 -10.60 -6.47 -15.33
C LYS A 56 -11.73 -5.77 -16.07
N ASP A 57 -12.95 -5.76 -15.53
CA ASP A 57 -14.08 -5.09 -16.19
C ASP A 57 -13.88 -3.58 -16.29
N VAL A 58 -13.41 -2.92 -15.22
CA VAL A 58 -13.07 -1.49 -15.24
C VAL A 58 -12.00 -1.18 -16.29
N PHE A 59 -11.02 -2.06 -16.47
CA PHE A 59 -10.00 -1.89 -17.50
C PHE A 59 -10.59 -2.04 -18.91
N MET A 60 -11.48 -3.02 -19.13
CA MET A 60 -12.14 -3.22 -20.42
C MET A 60 -13.10 -2.07 -20.75
N GLU A 61 -13.80 -1.51 -19.76
CA GLU A 61 -14.63 -0.31 -19.91
C GLU A 61 -13.79 0.89 -20.36
N GLY A 62 -12.61 1.08 -19.76
CA GLY A 62 -11.66 2.10 -20.19
C GLY A 62 -11.19 1.90 -21.63
N LEU A 63 -10.79 0.67 -21.99
CA LEU A 63 -10.33 0.33 -23.34
C LEU A 63 -11.45 0.45 -24.39
N SER A 64 -12.71 0.24 -24.00
CA SER A 64 -13.89 0.40 -24.86
C SER A 64 -14.27 1.86 -25.11
N GLY A 65 -13.54 2.82 -24.51
CA GLY A 65 -13.75 4.25 -24.71
C GLY A 65 -14.79 4.90 -23.80
N TYR A 66 -15.27 4.20 -22.75
CA TYR A 66 -16.24 4.78 -21.82
C TYR A 66 -15.62 5.84 -20.88
N HIS A 67 -14.30 5.87 -20.74
CA HIS A 67 -13.58 6.80 -19.87
C HIS A 67 -13.20 8.08 -20.62
N ASN A 68 -14.17 8.98 -20.81
CA ASN A 68 -13.87 10.33 -21.31
C ASN A 68 -13.27 11.22 -20.21
N PHE A 69 -12.89 12.45 -20.58
CA PHE A 69 -12.29 13.43 -19.68
C PHE A 69 -13.07 13.68 -18.37
N PHE A 70 -14.41 13.73 -18.41
CA PHE A 70 -15.22 13.95 -17.21
C PHE A 70 -15.17 12.76 -16.26
N VAL A 71 -15.25 11.55 -16.82
CA VAL A 71 -15.14 10.29 -16.06
C VAL A 71 -13.75 10.15 -15.46
N MET A 72 -12.70 10.42 -16.24
CA MET A 72 -11.31 10.40 -15.77
C MET A 72 -11.09 11.39 -14.62
N ASN A 73 -11.62 12.62 -14.71
CA ASN A 73 -11.55 13.59 -13.61
C ASN A 73 -12.27 13.08 -12.36
N GLY A 74 -13.43 12.43 -12.51
CA GLY A 74 -14.13 11.78 -11.39
C GLY A 74 -13.24 10.76 -10.67
N PHE A 75 -12.57 9.89 -11.43
CA PHE A 75 -11.60 8.94 -10.89
C PHE A 75 -10.42 9.64 -10.20
N LYS A 76 -9.90 10.76 -10.74
CA LYS A 76 -8.82 11.54 -10.11
C LYS A 76 -9.23 12.05 -8.73
N TYR A 77 -10.43 12.61 -8.60
CA TYR A 77 -10.96 13.00 -7.28
C TYR A 77 -11.12 11.80 -6.35
N GLY A 78 -11.62 10.67 -6.85
CA GLY A 78 -11.72 9.44 -6.08
C GLY A 78 -10.37 8.98 -5.52
N MET A 79 -9.32 9.02 -6.33
CA MET A 79 -7.96 8.67 -5.90
C MET A 79 -7.44 9.64 -4.82
N VAL A 80 -7.67 10.95 -4.97
CA VAL A 80 -7.25 11.95 -3.98
C VAL A 80 -7.94 11.70 -2.63
N PHE A 81 -9.26 11.45 -2.62
CA PHE A 81 -9.98 11.16 -1.38
C PHE A 81 -9.53 9.84 -0.74
N PHE A 82 -9.25 8.82 -1.54
CA PHE A 82 -8.71 7.56 -1.05
C PHE A 82 -7.33 7.75 -0.39
N ILE A 83 -6.39 8.44 -1.04
CA ILE A 83 -5.08 8.73 -0.43
C ILE A 83 -5.23 9.57 0.83
N PHE A 84 -6.14 10.53 0.83
CA PHE A 84 -6.40 11.34 2.02
C PHE A 84 -6.92 10.50 3.19
N SER A 85 -7.79 9.51 2.95
CA SER A 85 -8.21 8.59 4.03
C SER A 85 -7.07 7.73 4.55
N GLU A 86 -6.19 7.23 3.68
CA GLU A 86 -5.01 6.47 4.10
C GLU A 86 -3.99 7.34 4.86
N PHE A 87 -3.82 8.59 4.46
CA PHE A 87 -3.02 9.56 5.22
C PHE A 87 -3.58 9.76 6.64
N MET A 88 -4.90 9.95 6.77
CA MET A 88 -5.54 10.09 8.08
C MET A 88 -5.43 8.82 8.93
N PHE A 89 -5.41 7.64 8.30
CA PHE A 89 -5.13 6.38 9.00
C PHE A 89 -3.72 6.37 9.61
N PHE A 90 -2.67 6.67 8.82
CA PHE A 90 -1.31 6.76 9.36
C PHE A 90 -1.14 7.89 10.37
N PHE A 91 -1.84 9.02 10.18
CA PHE A 91 -1.86 10.10 11.16
C PHE A 91 -2.31 9.63 12.54
N GLY A 92 -3.35 8.78 12.61
CA GLY A 92 -3.79 8.18 13.86
C GLY A 92 -2.72 7.28 14.51
N VAL A 93 -1.99 6.50 13.70
CA VAL A 93 -0.88 5.66 14.20
C VAL A 93 0.27 6.52 14.74
N PHE A 94 0.69 7.55 14.02
CA PHE A 94 1.73 8.49 14.47
C PHE A 94 1.31 9.29 15.70
N TRP A 95 0.03 9.63 15.84
CA TRP A 95 -0.47 10.26 17.06
C TRP A 95 -0.18 9.40 18.27
N VAL A 96 -0.55 8.12 18.23
CA VAL A 96 -0.33 7.18 19.34
C VAL A 96 1.16 6.99 19.62
N PHE A 97 2.00 6.94 18.57
CA PHE A 97 3.46 6.94 18.70
C PHE A 97 3.94 8.17 19.50
N PHE A 98 3.62 9.38 19.06
CA PHE A 98 4.11 10.60 19.71
C PHE A 98 3.59 10.78 21.14
N ASP A 99 2.32 10.45 21.39
CA ASP A 99 1.73 10.50 22.73
C ASP A 99 2.50 9.59 23.70
N SER A 100 2.75 8.34 23.30
CA SER A 100 3.46 7.37 24.12
C SER A 100 4.97 7.63 24.24
N SER A 101 5.60 8.23 23.22
CA SER A 101 7.04 8.51 23.21
C SER A 101 7.45 9.80 23.89
N LEU A 102 6.63 10.85 23.79
CA LEU A 102 6.94 12.15 24.38
C LEU A 102 6.60 12.20 25.87
N VAL A 103 5.64 11.39 26.33
CA VAL A 103 5.26 11.27 27.75
C VAL A 103 5.24 9.80 28.16
N PRO A 104 6.42 9.14 28.33
CA PRO A 104 6.48 7.73 28.68
C PRO A 104 5.83 7.46 30.05
N ASN A 105 5.00 6.42 30.10
CA ASN A 105 4.38 5.97 31.35
C ASN A 105 5.43 5.48 32.37
N SER A 106 5.10 5.56 33.65
CA SER A 106 5.95 5.06 34.74
C SER A 106 6.25 3.57 34.64
N GLU A 107 5.33 2.79 34.06
CA GLU A 107 5.49 1.35 33.80
C GLU A 107 6.62 1.04 32.80
N LEU A 108 6.97 1.99 31.92
CA LEU A 108 8.10 1.87 30.98
C LEU A 108 9.43 2.30 31.60
N GLY A 109 9.42 2.79 32.85
CA GLY A 109 10.61 3.36 33.50
C GLY A 109 10.82 4.85 33.21
N MET A 110 9.77 5.57 32.77
CA MET A 110 9.83 6.99 32.38
C MET A 110 10.81 7.28 31.22
N SER A 111 11.14 6.26 30.42
CA SER A 111 11.94 6.36 29.20
C SER A 111 11.22 5.71 28.03
N TRP A 112 11.33 6.30 26.83
CA TRP A 112 10.66 5.76 25.64
C TRP A 112 11.25 4.42 25.19
N CYS A 113 12.57 4.29 25.24
CA CYS A 113 13.24 3.00 25.05
C CYS A 113 13.16 2.22 26.36
N PRO A 114 12.34 1.15 26.45
CA PRO A 114 12.20 0.37 27.67
C PRO A 114 13.50 -0.38 27.95
N LEU A 115 13.87 -0.50 29.23
CA LEU A 115 15.07 -1.23 29.65
C LEU A 115 15.04 -2.67 29.12
N GLY A 116 16.02 -3.02 28.28
CA GLY A 116 16.19 -4.39 27.76
C GLY A 116 15.82 -4.59 26.30
N ILE A 117 15.23 -3.60 25.61
CA ILE A 117 14.97 -3.67 24.17
C ILE A 117 16.19 -3.20 23.38
N GLY A 118 16.75 -4.09 22.55
CA GLY A 118 17.78 -3.73 21.57
C GLY A 118 17.14 -3.07 20.35
N LEU A 119 17.28 -1.75 20.23
CA LEU A 119 16.74 -1.00 19.10
C LEU A 119 17.45 -1.38 17.78
N ILE A 120 16.70 -1.29 16.69
CA ILE A 120 17.23 -1.52 15.34
C ILE A 120 18.16 -0.36 14.98
N ASN A 121 19.35 -0.67 14.48
CA ASN A 121 20.28 0.36 14.02
C ASN A 121 19.73 1.05 12.75
N PRO A 122 19.41 2.36 12.80
CA PRO A 122 18.81 3.05 11.66
C PRO A 122 19.75 3.14 10.45
N LEU A 123 21.07 3.05 10.65
CA LEU A 123 22.06 3.07 9.56
C LEU A 123 22.24 1.69 8.88
N GLY A 124 21.56 0.65 9.36
CA GLY A 124 21.58 -0.69 8.77
C GLY A 124 20.51 -0.87 7.69
N VAL A 125 19.69 -1.92 7.85
CA VAL A 125 18.59 -2.25 6.95
C VAL A 125 17.60 -1.09 6.75
N PRO A 126 17.22 -0.29 7.75
CA PRO A 126 16.29 0.83 7.54
C PRO A 126 16.81 1.87 6.54
N LEU A 127 18.09 2.21 6.59
CA LEU A 127 18.70 3.14 5.63
C LEU A 127 18.77 2.51 4.22
N LEU A 128 19.09 1.22 4.13
CA LEU A 128 19.07 0.50 2.85
C LEU A 128 17.66 0.53 2.23
N ASN A 129 16.63 0.22 3.02
CA ASN A 129 15.23 0.27 2.59
C ASN A 129 14.80 1.68 2.15
N THR A 130 15.30 2.71 2.83
CA THR A 130 15.10 4.11 2.44
C THR A 130 15.71 4.41 1.07
N LEU A 131 16.95 3.96 0.81
CA LEU A 131 17.60 4.13 -0.48
C LEU A 131 16.87 3.36 -1.59
N ILE A 132 16.38 2.15 -1.29
CA ILE A 132 15.59 1.33 -2.22
C ILE A 132 14.31 2.08 -2.62
N LEU A 133 13.51 2.57 -1.67
CA LEU A 133 12.27 3.29 -1.99
C LEU A 133 12.53 4.58 -2.75
N LEU A 134 13.49 5.40 -2.32
CA LEU A 134 13.87 6.62 -3.05
C LEU A 134 14.35 6.33 -4.48
N SER A 135 15.13 5.26 -4.68
CA SER A 135 15.54 4.84 -6.03
C SER A 135 14.34 4.39 -6.87
N SER A 136 13.38 3.70 -6.25
CA SER A 136 12.15 3.25 -6.91
C SER A 136 11.24 4.41 -7.33
N ALA A 137 11.23 5.50 -6.54
CA ALA A 137 10.55 6.75 -6.86
C ALA A 137 11.15 7.42 -8.11
N VAL A 138 12.48 7.39 -8.24
CA VAL A 138 13.18 7.89 -9.43
C VAL A 138 12.84 7.04 -10.65
N THR A 139 12.89 5.70 -10.54
CA THR A 139 12.60 4.81 -11.69
C THR A 139 11.14 4.88 -12.13
N VAL A 140 10.19 5.07 -11.20
CA VAL A 140 8.77 5.20 -11.56
C VAL A 140 8.47 6.55 -12.20
N THR A 141 9.14 7.62 -11.74
CA THR A 141 9.08 8.94 -12.39
C THR A 141 9.68 8.91 -13.80
N TRP A 142 10.78 8.18 -13.97
CA TRP A 142 11.36 7.93 -15.29
C TRP A 142 10.37 7.20 -16.21
N CYS A 143 9.72 6.13 -15.74
CA CYS A 143 8.64 5.44 -16.48
C CYS A 143 7.56 6.42 -16.95
N HIS A 144 7.07 7.28 -16.05
CA HIS A 144 6.02 8.24 -16.37
C HIS A 144 6.46 9.23 -17.45
N ASN A 145 7.64 9.84 -17.30
CA ASN A 145 8.17 10.78 -18.28
C ASN A 145 8.43 10.11 -19.65
N SER A 146 8.92 8.87 -19.65
CA SER A 146 9.07 8.09 -20.88
C SER A 146 7.73 7.86 -21.58
N MET A 147 6.66 7.57 -20.83
CA MET A 147 5.32 7.41 -21.39
C MET A 147 4.80 8.70 -22.04
N LEU A 148 4.97 9.83 -21.37
CA LEU A 148 4.55 11.15 -21.89
C LEU A 148 5.32 11.55 -23.15
N CYS A 149 6.60 11.19 -23.23
CA CYS A 149 7.44 11.43 -24.40
C CYS A 149 7.34 10.35 -25.49
N ASN A 150 6.40 9.39 -25.37
CA ASN A 150 6.25 8.24 -26.29
C ASN A 150 7.53 7.40 -26.47
N TYR A 151 8.36 7.31 -25.44
CA TYR A 151 9.49 6.38 -25.34
C TYR A 151 9.10 5.13 -24.56
N ASN A 152 9.97 4.10 -24.60
CA ASN A 152 9.74 2.86 -23.87
C ASN A 152 9.76 3.09 -22.35
N SER A 153 8.58 3.01 -21.73
CA SER A 153 8.33 3.18 -20.30
C SER A 153 8.46 1.89 -19.49
N PHE A 154 8.56 0.73 -20.14
CA PHE A 154 8.56 -0.58 -19.50
C PHE A 154 9.68 -0.74 -18.46
N TYR A 155 10.90 -0.36 -18.82
CA TYR A 155 12.07 -0.59 -17.96
C TYR A 155 12.00 0.17 -16.63
N GLY A 156 11.50 1.41 -16.64
CA GLY A 156 11.36 2.19 -15.41
C GLY A 156 10.42 1.51 -14.41
N LEU A 157 9.26 1.05 -14.89
CA LEU A 157 8.27 0.37 -14.05
C LEU A 157 8.73 -1.04 -13.62
N PHE A 158 9.42 -1.76 -14.49
CA PHE A 158 10.03 -3.05 -14.17
C PHE A 158 11.03 -2.93 -13.01
N PHE A 159 11.96 -1.95 -13.08
CA PHE A 159 12.91 -1.72 -11.99
C PHE A 159 12.23 -1.28 -10.70
N THR A 160 11.18 -0.45 -10.76
CA THR A 160 10.38 -0.12 -9.57
C THR A 160 9.78 -1.37 -8.92
N CYS A 161 9.21 -2.29 -9.69
CA CYS A 161 8.65 -3.55 -9.16
C CYS A 161 9.72 -4.43 -8.50
N VAL A 162 10.92 -4.50 -9.08
CA VAL A 162 12.03 -5.27 -8.50
C VAL A 162 12.52 -4.63 -7.20
N LEU A 163 12.66 -3.31 -7.15
CA LEU A 163 13.07 -2.58 -5.95
C LEU A 163 12.01 -2.72 -4.84
N ALA A 164 10.73 -2.63 -5.17
CA ALA A 164 9.63 -2.92 -4.25
C ALA A 164 9.75 -4.31 -3.61
N LEU A 165 10.14 -5.32 -4.41
CA LEU A 165 10.31 -6.68 -3.92
C LEU A 165 11.49 -6.78 -2.96
N PHE A 166 12.60 -6.13 -3.27
CA PHE A 166 13.74 -6.08 -2.36
C PHE A 166 13.39 -5.40 -1.03
N PHE A 167 12.65 -4.30 -1.06
CA PHE A 167 12.16 -3.66 0.17
C PHE A 167 11.39 -4.64 1.05
N LEU A 168 10.41 -5.36 0.49
CA LEU A 168 9.61 -6.32 1.27
C LEU A 168 10.46 -7.47 1.83
N VAL A 169 11.39 -7.99 1.04
CA VAL A 169 12.30 -9.06 1.50
C VAL A 169 13.17 -8.58 2.67
N PHE A 170 13.79 -7.39 2.55
CA PHE A 170 14.60 -6.84 3.63
C PHE A 170 13.78 -6.47 4.87
N GLN A 171 12.54 -5.99 4.70
CA GLN A 171 11.65 -5.73 5.82
C GLN A 171 11.28 -7.01 6.58
N MET A 172 11.04 -8.13 5.88
CA MET A 172 10.80 -9.42 6.53
C MET A 172 12.03 -9.92 7.27
N LEU A 173 13.23 -9.79 6.68
CA LEU A 173 14.48 -10.15 7.36
C LEU A 173 14.72 -9.30 8.61
N GLU A 174 14.37 -8.01 8.58
CA GLU A 174 14.45 -7.14 9.77
C GLU A 174 13.52 -7.63 10.88
N TYR A 175 12.29 -8.06 10.56
CA TYR A 175 11.36 -8.61 11.55
C TYR A 175 11.89 -9.90 12.17
N ASP A 176 12.45 -10.81 11.36
CA ASP A 176 13.00 -12.08 11.83
C ASP A 176 14.23 -11.90 12.75
N GLU A 177 15.06 -10.89 12.49
CA GLU A 177 16.30 -10.61 13.25
C GLU A 177 16.10 -9.61 14.41
N SER A 178 14.93 -9.02 14.55
CA SER A 178 14.66 -8.02 15.58
C SER A 178 14.70 -8.62 16.99
N GLY A 179 15.26 -7.87 17.94
CA GLY A 179 15.38 -8.29 19.35
C GLY A 179 14.10 -8.14 20.18
N PHE A 180 12.98 -7.77 19.55
CA PHE A 180 11.70 -7.52 20.19
C PHE A 180 10.54 -7.89 19.25
N SER A 181 9.37 -8.08 19.84
CA SER A 181 8.15 -8.59 19.21
C SER A 181 6.99 -7.61 19.38
N MET A 182 5.88 -7.87 18.69
CA MET A 182 4.65 -7.08 18.84
C MET A 182 4.07 -7.14 20.27
N SER A 183 4.44 -8.15 21.06
CA SER A 183 4.02 -8.28 22.46
C SER A 183 4.90 -7.52 23.48
N ASP A 184 6.02 -6.93 23.05
CA ASP A 184 6.97 -6.25 23.94
C ASP A 184 6.56 -4.79 24.23
N GLY A 185 5.39 -4.68 24.86
CA GLY A 185 4.82 -3.42 25.33
C GLY A 185 4.40 -2.45 24.21
N ILE A 186 4.25 -1.17 24.59
CA ILE A 186 3.79 -0.14 23.66
C ILE A 186 4.80 0.14 22.53
N TYR A 187 6.09 0.02 22.83
CA TYR A 187 7.16 0.21 21.84
C TYR A 187 7.04 -0.83 20.71
N GLY A 188 7.08 -2.12 21.06
CA GLY A 188 6.98 -3.21 20.08
C GLY A 188 5.66 -3.19 19.33
N SER A 189 4.54 -3.01 20.04
CA SER A 189 3.21 -2.95 19.39
C SER A 189 3.08 -1.81 18.37
N ILE A 190 3.48 -0.58 18.69
CA ILE A 190 3.41 0.55 17.75
C ILE A 190 4.43 0.39 16.62
N PHE A 191 5.63 -0.09 16.90
CA PHE A 191 6.64 -0.37 15.89
C PHE A 191 6.08 -1.31 14.81
N TYR A 192 5.62 -2.50 15.20
CA TYR A 192 5.09 -3.51 14.27
C TYR A 192 3.77 -3.10 13.64
N LEU A 193 2.91 -2.36 14.35
CA LEU A 193 1.68 -1.83 13.78
C LEU A 193 2.00 -0.83 12.65
N SER A 194 2.84 0.17 12.93
CA SER A 194 3.16 1.25 11.99
C SER A 194 3.93 0.74 10.76
N THR A 195 5.04 0.03 10.99
CA THR A 195 5.87 -0.54 9.91
C THR A 195 5.16 -1.68 9.19
N GLY A 196 4.36 -2.50 9.88
CA GLY A 196 3.57 -3.59 9.30
C GLY A 196 2.45 -3.10 8.38
N PHE A 197 1.69 -2.08 8.80
CA PHE A 197 0.69 -1.46 7.93
C PHE A 197 1.34 -0.78 6.72
N HIS A 198 2.48 -0.11 6.91
CA HIS A 198 3.24 0.42 5.78
C HIS A 198 3.71 -0.69 4.83
N GLY A 199 4.28 -1.79 5.34
CA GLY A 199 4.67 -2.95 4.53
C GLY A 199 3.49 -3.55 3.75
N MET A 200 2.30 -3.61 4.35
CA MET A 200 1.07 -4.01 3.66
C MET A 200 0.72 -3.06 2.50
N HIS A 201 0.88 -1.75 2.69
CA HIS A 201 0.69 -0.76 1.63
C HIS A 201 1.73 -0.90 0.52
N VAL A 202 3.00 -1.15 0.85
CA VAL A 202 4.05 -1.44 -0.15
C VAL A 202 3.69 -2.69 -0.95
N PHE A 203 3.20 -3.74 -0.30
CA PHE A 203 2.77 -4.97 -0.97
C PHE A 203 1.61 -4.75 -1.95
N PHE A 204 0.53 -4.08 -1.53
CA PHE A 204 -0.58 -3.78 -2.44
C PHE A 204 -0.20 -2.76 -3.52
N GLY A 205 0.67 -1.80 -3.20
CA GLY A 205 1.27 -0.88 -4.16
C GLY A 205 2.08 -1.61 -5.22
N MET A 206 2.87 -2.61 -4.84
CA MET A 206 3.62 -3.45 -5.77
C MET A 206 2.67 -4.24 -6.68
N ILE A 207 1.61 -4.84 -6.15
CA ILE A 207 0.60 -5.52 -6.97
C ILE A 207 0.01 -4.55 -7.98
N PHE A 208 -0.32 -3.32 -7.55
CA PHE A 208 -0.90 -2.31 -8.43
C PHE A 208 0.08 -1.90 -9.55
N LEU A 209 1.35 -1.66 -9.22
CA LEU A 209 2.41 -1.40 -10.20
C LEU A 209 2.60 -2.58 -11.15
N PHE A 210 2.61 -3.81 -10.64
CA PHE A 210 2.79 -5.02 -11.43
C PHE A 210 1.64 -5.26 -12.41
N VAL A 211 0.39 -5.03 -11.99
CA VAL A 211 -0.77 -5.06 -12.88
C VAL A 211 -0.62 -4.01 -13.99
N ASN A 212 -0.16 -2.81 -13.67
CA ASN A 212 0.09 -1.79 -14.69
C ASN A 212 1.30 -2.09 -15.57
N LEU A 213 2.33 -2.80 -15.07
CA LEU A 213 3.43 -3.30 -15.88
C LEU A 213 2.94 -4.30 -16.93
N PHE A 214 2.06 -5.22 -16.52
CA PHE A 214 1.42 -6.15 -17.45
C PHE A 214 0.57 -5.41 -18.49
N ARG A 215 -0.22 -4.41 -18.07
CA ARG A 215 -1.03 -3.60 -19.00
C ARG A 215 -0.17 -2.77 -19.96
N LEU A 216 0.97 -2.27 -19.51
CA LEU A 216 1.94 -1.54 -20.32
C LEU A 216 2.58 -2.48 -21.35
N TYR A 217 2.92 -3.70 -20.96
CA TYR A 217 3.41 -4.74 -21.88
C TYR A 217 2.37 -5.14 -22.95
N MET A 218 1.07 -5.06 -22.63
CA MET A 218 -0.04 -5.32 -23.56
C MET A 218 -0.48 -4.07 -24.34
N ASP A 219 0.29 -2.98 -24.32
CA ASP A 219 0.00 -1.72 -25.03
C ASP A 219 -1.38 -1.09 -24.71
N HIS A 220 -1.87 -1.27 -23.47
CA HIS A 220 -3.16 -0.72 -23.04
C HIS A 220 -3.14 0.80 -22.73
N PHE A 221 -1.98 1.44 -22.85
CA PHE A 221 -1.77 2.84 -22.48
C PHE A 221 -1.25 3.66 -23.65
N ASN A 222 -1.59 4.95 -23.68
CA ASN A 222 -0.99 5.93 -24.59
C ASN A 222 -0.63 7.21 -23.80
N SER A 223 0.07 8.15 -24.45
CA SER A 223 0.57 9.39 -23.81
C SER A 223 -0.52 10.26 -23.18
N ASP A 224 -1.78 10.12 -23.61
CA ASP A 224 -2.88 10.97 -23.16
C ASP A 224 -3.86 10.21 -22.22
N HIS A 225 -3.85 8.88 -22.27
CA HIS A 225 -4.77 8.00 -21.58
C HIS A 225 -4.03 6.84 -20.91
N HIS A 226 -3.47 7.12 -19.74
CA HIS A 226 -2.74 6.18 -18.89
C HIS A 226 -3.09 6.34 -17.41
N LEU A 227 -4.36 6.66 -17.12
CA LEU A 227 -4.84 6.99 -15.77
C LEU A 227 -4.55 5.92 -14.71
N GLY A 228 -4.64 4.64 -15.09
CA GLY A 228 -4.31 3.54 -14.18
C GLY A 228 -2.85 3.56 -13.74
N LEU A 229 -1.94 3.90 -14.66
CA LEU A 229 -0.52 4.08 -14.37
C LEU A 229 -0.31 5.31 -13.46
N GLU A 230 -0.94 6.45 -13.78
CA GLU A 230 -0.90 7.66 -12.93
C GLU A 230 -1.29 7.32 -11.48
N PHE A 231 -2.39 6.60 -11.27
CA PHE A 231 -2.85 6.23 -9.92
C PHE A 231 -1.87 5.34 -9.17
N SER A 232 -1.27 4.36 -9.84
CA SER A 232 -0.24 3.54 -9.19
C SER A 232 1.01 4.34 -8.83
N ILE A 233 1.41 5.31 -9.65
CA ILE A 233 2.55 6.20 -9.36
C ILE A 233 2.25 7.09 -8.16
N VAL A 234 1.06 7.72 -8.13
CA VAL A 234 0.66 8.59 -7.01
C VAL A 234 0.57 7.78 -5.71
N TYR A 235 0.01 6.57 -5.75
CA TYR A 235 -0.01 5.68 -4.59
C TYR A 235 1.41 5.28 -4.14
N TRP A 236 2.30 4.97 -5.09
CA TRP A 236 3.68 4.61 -4.78
C TRP A 236 4.43 5.74 -4.09
N HIS A 237 4.30 6.98 -4.57
CA HIS A 237 4.88 8.14 -3.90
C HIS A 237 4.27 8.43 -2.53
N PHE A 238 2.97 8.15 -2.33
CA PHE A 238 2.36 8.21 -1.00
C PHE A 238 3.03 7.22 -0.04
N VAL A 239 3.25 5.98 -0.50
CA VAL A 239 3.96 4.96 0.28
C VAL A 239 5.39 5.43 0.61
N ASP A 240 6.15 5.92 -0.37
CA ASP A 240 7.50 6.47 -0.15
C ASP A 240 7.52 7.57 0.94
N LEU A 241 6.55 8.49 0.89
CA LEU A 241 6.44 9.57 1.86
C LEU A 241 6.19 9.05 3.28
N ILE A 242 5.26 8.10 3.45
CA ILE A 242 4.99 7.50 4.77
C ILE A 242 6.23 6.79 5.31
N TRP A 243 7.00 6.10 4.46
CA TRP A 243 8.25 5.48 4.88
C TRP A 243 9.26 6.49 5.44
N LEU A 244 9.43 7.65 4.78
CA LEU A 244 10.35 8.68 5.27
C LEU A 244 9.95 9.18 6.66
N PHE A 245 8.65 9.30 6.95
CA PHE A 245 8.18 9.62 8.30
C PHE A 245 8.50 8.51 9.30
N LEU A 246 8.29 7.23 8.93
CA LEU A 246 8.65 6.09 9.78
C LEU A 246 10.16 6.07 10.06
N PHE A 247 10.99 6.20 9.02
CA PHE A 247 12.45 6.22 9.16
C PHE A 247 12.92 7.33 10.10
N VAL A 248 12.43 8.57 9.92
CA VAL A 248 12.85 9.71 10.75
C VAL A 248 12.39 9.57 12.20
N PHE A 249 11.13 9.21 12.43
CA PHE A 249 10.56 9.25 13.79
C PHE A 249 10.70 7.92 14.54
N VAL A 250 10.40 6.80 13.89
CA VAL A 250 10.34 5.48 14.54
C VAL A 250 11.70 4.79 14.58
N TYR A 251 12.58 5.03 13.60
CA TYR A 251 13.92 4.41 13.58
C TYR A 251 15.04 5.34 14.04
N TRP A 252 15.00 6.63 13.65
CA TRP A 252 16.11 7.55 13.91
C TRP A 252 15.97 8.36 15.20
N TRP A 253 14.78 8.93 15.45
CA TRP A 253 14.57 9.81 16.61
C TRP A 253 14.35 9.04 17.94
N SER A 254 13.72 7.87 17.86
CA SER A 254 13.33 7.03 19.00
C SER A 254 14.49 6.56 19.88
#